data_AF-A0A2G5TUJ1-F1
#
_entry.id   AF-A0A2G5TUJ1-F1
#
_cell.length_a   1.000
_cell.length_b   1.000
_cell.length_c   1.000
_cell.angle_alpha   90.00
_cell.angle_beta   90.00
_cell.angle_gamma   90.00
#
_symmetry.space_group_name_H-M   'P 1'
#
loop_
_entity.id
_entity.type
_entity.pdbx_description
1 polymer ?
#
loop_
_entity_poly.entity_id
_entity_poly.type
_entity_poly.pdbx_seq_one_letter_code
_entity_poly.pdbx_strand_id
1 'polypeptide(L)'
;MAQIPVQPPVVTFQPDGSKIHNISGHKFKAVVLHQPCFCSQCHKFIYGIGKQGYQCQLCDKVVHKKCHADVAAICTCAPQVTSSASPASPLLEAQRNIHHFSANFYKLPAFCGHCGYLLYGCVRQGVRCAGCHVNVHHRCQEKASQNCSA
;
A
#
# COMPACT_ATOMS: atom_id res chain seq x y z
N MET A 1 -24.57 18.06 2.84
CA MET A 1 -23.15 17.70 2.97
C MET A 1 -23.06 16.56 3.97
N ALA A 2 -23.14 15.31 3.52
CA ALA A 2 -23.14 14.16 4.41
C ALA A 2 -21.70 13.90 4.88
N GLN A 3 -21.43 14.17 6.16
CA GLN A 3 -20.16 13.81 6.78
C GLN A 3 -20.08 12.28 6.87
N ILE A 4 -19.07 11.70 6.22
CA ILE A 4 -18.74 10.28 6.36
C ILE A 4 -18.25 10.09 7.81
N PRO A 5 -18.83 9.17 8.61
CA PRO A 5 -18.38 8.94 9.97
C PRO A 5 -16.96 8.36 9.95
N VAL A 6 -15.99 9.15 10.41
CA VAL A 6 -14.61 8.71 10.65
C VAL A 6 -14.65 7.77 11.84
N GLN A 7 -14.65 6.46 11.59
CA GLN A 7 -14.63 5.46 12.66
C GLN A 7 -13.34 5.61 13.47
N PRO A 8 -13.41 5.64 14.82
CA PRO A 8 -12.22 5.68 15.65
C PRO A 8 -11.35 4.43 15.40
N PRO A 9 -10.02 4.55 15.42
CA PRO A 9 -9.14 3.42 15.15
C PRO A 9 -9.34 2.33 16.21
N VAL A 10 -10.03 1.24 15.82
CA VAL A 10 -10.24 0.08 16.69
C VAL A 10 -8.89 -0.63 16.85
N VAL A 11 -8.33 -0.53 18.05
CA VAL A 11 -7.12 -1.26 18.42
C VAL A 11 -7.52 -2.69 18.76
N THR A 12 -7.03 -3.65 17.98
CA THR A 12 -7.21 -5.08 18.28
C THR A 12 -5.87 -5.66 18.74
N PHE A 13 -5.90 -6.55 19.73
CA PHE A 13 -4.72 -7.28 20.20
C PHE A 13 -4.61 -8.62 19.47
N GLN A 14 -3.43 -8.92 18.93
CA GLN A 14 -3.11 -10.23 18.35
C GLN A 14 -2.74 -11.22 19.47
N PRO A 15 -2.93 -12.55 19.31
CA PRO A 15 -2.52 -13.56 20.30
C PRO A 15 -1.03 -13.49 20.70
N ASP A 16 -0.19 -12.94 19.83
CA ASP A 16 1.24 -12.63 20.04
C ASP A 16 1.47 -11.38 20.94
N GLY A 17 0.44 -10.84 21.59
CA GLY A 17 0.49 -9.64 22.43
C GLY A 17 0.75 -8.33 21.67
N SER A 18 0.82 -8.36 20.35
CA SER A 18 1.10 -7.19 19.51
C SER A 18 -0.15 -6.35 19.22
N LYS A 19 0.00 -5.02 19.37
CA LYS A 19 -1.05 -4.02 19.10
C LYS A 19 -1.24 -3.82 17.59
N ILE A 20 -2.45 -4.04 17.08
CA ILE A 20 -2.84 -3.80 15.68
C ILE A 20 -3.68 -2.53 15.61
N HIS A 21 -3.38 -1.65 14.67
CA HIS A 21 -4.20 -0.48 14.38
C HIS A 21 -4.96 -0.72 13.06
N ASN A 22 -6.29 -0.64 13.11
CA ASN A 22 -7.15 -0.75 11.92
C ASN A 22 -7.45 0.65 11.36
N ILE A 23 -6.90 1.00 10.20
CA ILE A 23 -7.13 2.30 9.52
C ILE A 23 -7.45 2.03 8.04
N SER A 24 -8.57 2.53 7.53
CA SER A 24 -8.93 2.43 6.10
C SER A 24 -8.88 1.00 5.53
N GLY A 25 -9.25 0.01 6.34
CA GLY A 25 -9.18 -1.43 6.00
C GLY A 25 -7.79 -2.06 6.13
N HIS A 26 -6.75 -1.29 6.44
CA HIS A 26 -5.42 -1.82 6.75
C HIS A 26 -5.30 -2.28 8.19
N LYS A 27 -4.62 -3.41 8.41
CA LYS A 27 -4.24 -3.93 9.74
C LYS A 27 -2.76 -3.66 9.98
N PHE A 28 -2.43 -2.51 10.56
CA PHE A 28 -1.05 -2.07 10.77
C PHE A 28 -0.46 -2.64 12.07
N LYS A 29 0.66 -3.36 11.95
CA LYS A 29 1.51 -3.82 13.07
C LYS A 29 2.82 -3.05 13.06
N ALA A 30 3.30 -2.64 14.25
CA ALA A 30 4.61 -2.02 14.37
C ALA A 30 5.71 -3.08 14.17
N VAL A 31 6.61 -2.85 13.21
CA VAL A 31 7.63 -3.81 12.78
C VAL A 31 9.02 -3.18 12.74
N VAL A 32 10.03 -4.04 12.87
CA VAL A 32 11.42 -3.69 12.52
C VAL A 32 11.58 -3.91 11.01
N LEU A 33 11.93 -2.87 10.27
CA LEU A 33 12.23 -2.93 8.85
C LEU A 33 13.71 -3.31 8.71
N HIS A 34 13.95 -4.56 8.33
CA HIS A 34 15.31 -5.08 8.10
C HIS A 34 15.95 -4.54 6.82
N GLN A 35 15.19 -3.82 6.01
CA GLN A 35 15.65 -3.22 4.76
C GLN A 35 15.30 -1.73 4.72
N PRO A 36 16.09 -0.91 4.00
CA PRO A 36 15.75 0.48 3.75
C PRO A 36 14.39 0.60 3.06
N CYS A 37 13.48 1.39 3.63
CA CYS A 37 12.13 1.58 3.10
C CYS A 37 11.73 3.06 3.07
N PHE A 38 10.96 3.41 2.05
CA PHE A 38 10.24 4.68 1.99
C PHE A 38 8.80 4.52 2.44
N CYS A 39 8.24 5.55 3.06
CA CYS A 39 6.84 5.54 3.46
C CYS A 39 5.94 5.69 2.24
N SER A 40 5.02 4.75 2.03
CA SER A 40 4.07 4.80 0.91
C SER A 40 2.99 5.90 1.01
N GLN A 41 3.07 6.80 2.00
CA GLN A 41 2.14 7.92 2.18
C GLN A 41 2.81 9.27 1.92
N CYS A 42 4.00 9.50 2.49
CA CYS A 42 4.73 10.76 2.31
C CYS A 42 5.97 10.64 1.42
N HIS A 43 6.29 9.44 0.93
CA HIS A 43 7.44 9.11 0.10
C HIS A 43 8.81 9.50 0.69
N LYS A 44 8.89 9.70 2.01
CA LYS A 44 10.14 9.96 2.74
C LYS A 44 10.70 8.69 3.34
N PHE A 45 12.02 8.67 3.51
CA PHE A 45 12.74 7.53 4.09
C PHE A 45 12.28 7.25 5.53
N ILE A 46 12.14 5.96 5.89
CA ILE A 46 11.81 5.53 7.25
C ILE A 46 13.10 5.22 7.99
N TYR A 47 13.41 6.02 9.00
CA TYR A 47 14.62 5.91 9.82
C TYR A 47 14.27 5.75 11.31
N GLY A 48 15.24 5.29 12.10
CA GLY A 48 15.12 5.09 13.54
C GLY A 48 15.67 3.75 14.01
N ILE A 49 15.75 3.56 15.33
CA ILE A 49 16.22 2.34 15.99
C ILE A 49 15.01 1.51 16.45
N GLY A 50 15.10 0.18 16.36
CA GLY A 50 14.02 -0.73 16.75
C GLY A 50 12.88 -0.75 15.73
N LYS A 51 11.63 -0.80 16.19
CA LYS A 51 10.46 -0.76 15.28
C LYS A 51 10.33 0.64 14.69
N GLN A 52 10.75 0.85 13.45
CA GLN A 52 10.78 2.17 12.79
C GLN A 52 9.50 2.51 12.02
N GLY A 53 8.71 1.50 11.64
CA GLY A 53 7.52 1.69 10.81
C GLY A 53 6.37 0.77 11.19
N TYR A 54 5.22 1.04 10.57
CA TYR A 54 4.06 0.15 10.58
C TYR A 54 3.94 -0.53 9.23
N GLN A 55 3.68 -1.84 9.24
CA GLN A 55 3.43 -2.64 8.06
C GLN A 55 2.02 -3.22 8.13
N CYS A 56 1.28 -3.10 7.03
CA CYS A 56 -0.02 -3.74 6.90
C CYS A 56 0.16 -5.24 6.73
N GLN A 57 -0.51 -6.05 7.55
CA GLN A 57 -0.43 -7.52 7.48
C GLN A 57 -1.12 -8.13 6.25
N LEU A 58 -1.94 -7.35 5.55
CA LEU A 58 -2.70 -7.84 4.38
C LEU A 58 -2.01 -7.50 3.06
N CYS A 59 -1.59 -6.25 2.91
CA CYS A 59 -1.09 -5.73 1.63
C CYS A 59 0.40 -5.36 1.62
N ASP A 60 1.11 -5.52 2.75
CA ASP A 60 2.53 -5.19 2.89
C ASP A 60 2.90 -3.70 2.73
N LYS A 61 1.91 -2.79 2.71
CA LYS A 61 2.15 -1.35 2.70
C LYS A 61 2.89 -0.92 3.97
N VAL A 62 3.97 -0.15 3.81
CA VAL A 62 4.77 0.36 4.93
C VAL A 62 4.65 1.87 5.06
N VAL A 63 4.46 2.34 6.28
CA VAL A 63 4.31 3.76 6.61
C VAL A 63 5.06 4.14 7.88
N HIS A 64 5.37 5.42 8.05
CA HIS A 64 5.92 5.93 9.31
C HIS A 64 4.92 5.76 10.45
N LYS A 65 5.44 5.77 11.69
CA LYS A 65 4.63 5.85 12.91
C LYS A 65 3.71 7.07 12.96
N LYS A 66 4.07 8.18 12.35
CA LYS A 66 3.18 9.36 12.27
C LYS A 66 2.16 9.24 11.13
N CYS A 67 2.55 8.64 10.00
CA CYS A 67 1.70 8.59 8.81
C CYS A 67 0.65 7.49 8.83
N HIS A 68 0.73 6.52 9.75
CA HIS A 68 -0.22 5.39 9.78
C HIS A 68 -1.66 5.80 10.11
N ALA A 69 -1.86 6.91 10.83
CA ALA A 69 -3.19 7.41 11.19
C ALA A 69 -3.90 8.11 10.01
N ASP A 70 -3.13 8.75 9.14
CA ASP A 70 -3.64 9.56 8.01
C ASP A 70 -3.64 8.81 6.67
N VAL A 71 -3.61 7.47 6.69
CA VAL A 71 -3.62 6.68 5.46
C VAL A 71 -5.02 6.76 4.83
N ALA A 72 -5.15 7.64 3.84
CA ALA A 72 -6.39 7.83 3.09
C ALA A 72 -6.67 6.69 2.08
N ALA A 73 -5.61 5.99 1.63
CA ALA A 73 -5.77 4.88 0.71
C ALA A 73 -6.48 3.70 1.39
N ILE A 74 -7.49 3.14 0.72
CA ILE A 74 -8.20 1.94 1.18
C ILE A 74 -7.36 0.70 0.87
N CYS A 75 -7.34 -0.26 1.79
CA CYS A 75 -6.66 -1.53 1.57
C CYS A 75 -7.36 -2.36 0.48
N THR A 76 -6.73 -2.53 -0.68
CA THR A 76 -7.24 -3.38 -1.76
C THR A 76 -7.42 -4.85 -1.35
N CYS A 77 -6.66 -5.32 -0.34
CA CYS A 77 -6.71 -6.71 0.14
C CYS A 77 -7.67 -6.93 1.31
N ALA A 78 -8.34 -5.89 1.82
CA ALA A 78 -9.31 -6.06 2.89
C ALA A 78 -10.60 -6.68 2.35
N PRO A 79 -11.22 -7.64 3.07
CA PRO A 79 -12.56 -8.09 2.74
C PRO A 79 -13.49 -6.88 2.84
N GLN A 80 -14.00 -6.47 1.68
CA GLN A 80 -14.98 -5.39 1.57
C GLN A 80 -16.20 -5.83 2.36
N VAL A 81 -16.45 -5.25 3.53
CA VAL A 81 -17.76 -5.36 4.17
C VAL A 81 -18.71 -4.67 3.20
N THR A 82 -19.52 -5.47 2.53
CA THR A 82 -20.48 -5.06 1.52
C THR A 82 -21.39 -3.98 2.09
N SER A 83 -21.04 -2.73 1.89
CA SER A 83 -22.00 -1.64 1.83
C SER A 83 -22.15 -1.31 0.34
N SER A 84 -23.14 -1.96 -0.27
CA SER A 84 -23.72 -1.61 -1.56
C SER A 84 -22.77 -1.60 -2.77
N ALA A 85 -22.32 -2.79 -3.16
CA ALA A 85 -22.13 -3.06 -4.58
C ALA A 85 -23.52 -3.11 -5.25
N SER A 86 -24.07 -1.96 -5.62
CA SER A 86 -25.05 -1.93 -6.70
C SER A 86 -24.34 -2.40 -7.97
N PRO A 87 -24.91 -3.35 -8.75
CA PRO A 87 -24.39 -3.68 -10.08
C PRO A 87 -24.71 -2.52 -11.02
N ALA A 88 -23.93 -1.44 -10.93
CA ALA A 88 -24.02 -0.30 -11.82
C ALA A 88 -23.36 -0.68 -13.15
N SER A 89 -24.22 -1.05 -14.11
CA SER A 89 -24.09 -0.84 -15.56
C SER A 89 -22.71 -1.07 -16.22
N PRO A 90 -22.58 -2.05 -17.14
CA PRO A 90 -21.33 -2.34 -17.88
C PRO A 90 -20.85 -1.22 -18.84
N LEU A 91 -21.39 -0.01 -18.77
CA LEU A 91 -21.03 1.13 -19.62
C LEU A 91 -20.10 2.17 -18.94
N LEU A 92 -19.82 2.05 -17.63
CA LEU A 92 -18.86 2.93 -16.93
C LEU A 92 -17.61 2.19 -16.43
N GLU A 93 -17.31 1.03 -17.00
CA GLU A 93 -16.17 0.19 -16.60
C GLU A 93 -14.85 0.60 -17.30
N ALA A 94 -14.92 1.55 -18.23
CA ALA A 94 -13.80 1.94 -19.11
C ALA A 94 -12.87 3.03 -18.56
N GLN A 95 -13.15 3.61 -17.39
CA GLN A 95 -12.36 4.73 -16.86
C GLN A 95 -11.84 4.51 -15.43
N ARG A 96 -11.52 3.26 -15.07
CA ARG A 96 -10.53 3.05 -14.01
C ARG A 96 -9.18 3.27 -14.67
N ASN A 97 -8.44 4.31 -14.25
CA ASN A 97 -7.07 4.50 -14.69
C ASN A 97 -6.21 3.36 -14.12
N ILE A 98 -6.22 2.20 -14.76
CA ILE A 98 -5.47 1.03 -14.33
C ILE A 98 -4.03 1.19 -14.82
N HIS A 99 -3.07 0.86 -13.97
CA HIS A 99 -1.68 0.85 -14.37
C HIS A 99 -1.42 -0.24 -15.43
N HIS A 100 -0.93 0.15 -16.61
CA HIS A 100 -0.39 -0.80 -17.57
C HIS A 100 1.06 -1.12 -17.21
N PHE A 101 1.26 -2.22 -16.48
CA PHE A 101 2.59 -2.66 -16.00
C PHE A 101 3.31 -3.52 -17.04
N SER A 102 4.60 -3.24 -17.23
CA SER A 102 5.51 -4.08 -18.03
C SER A 102 6.78 -4.38 -17.25
N ALA A 103 7.37 -5.57 -17.46
CA ALA A 103 8.61 -5.97 -16.79
C ALA A 103 9.74 -4.99 -17.12
N ASN A 104 10.47 -4.55 -16.09
CA ASN A 104 11.55 -3.59 -16.25
C ASN A 104 12.85 -4.07 -15.60
N PHE A 105 13.97 -3.69 -16.20
CA PHE A 105 15.31 -3.97 -15.71
C PHE A 105 15.89 -2.69 -15.12
N TYR A 106 16.14 -2.69 -13.81
CA TYR A 106 16.67 -1.53 -13.12
C TYR A 106 18.18 -1.62 -13.02
N LYS A 107 18.89 -0.64 -13.62
CA LYS A 107 20.35 -0.51 -13.54
C LYS A 107 20.81 0.15 -12.22
N LEU A 108 19.88 0.83 -11.53
CA LEU A 108 20.09 1.53 -10.27
C LEU A 108 19.08 1.02 -9.23
N PRO A 109 19.37 1.17 -7.93
CA PRO A 109 18.43 0.83 -6.85
C PRO A 109 17.09 1.57 -7.06
N ALA A 110 16.01 0.81 -7.23
CA ALA A 110 14.66 1.33 -7.39
C ALA A 110 13.78 0.86 -6.24
N PHE A 111 12.81 1.68 -5.81
CA PHE A 111 11.89 1.33 -4.72
C PHE A 111 10.49 1.06 -5.26
N CYS A 112 9.79 0.12 -4.63
CA CYS A 112 8.42 -0.21 -4.95
C CYS A 112 7.48 0.88 -4.43
N GLY A 113 6.69 1.50 -5.30
CA GLY A 113 5.71 2.53 -4.95
C GLY A 113 4.54 2.00 -4.10
N HIS A 114 4.32 0.69 -4.07
CA HIS A 114 3.29 0.07 -3.24
C HIS A 114 3.75 -0.18 -1.80
N CYS A 115 4.78 -1.02 -1.63
CA CYS A 115 5.24 -1.46 -0.31
C CYS A 115 6.39 -0.61 0.27
N GLY A 116 7.04 0.24 -0.54
CA GLY A 116 8.13 1.11 -0.11
C GLY A 116 9.50 0.44 0.01
N TYR A 117 9.58 -0.89 -0.13
CA TYR A 117 10.83 -1.66 -0.11
C TYR A 117 11.60 -1.56 -1.43
N LEU A 118 12.90 -1.81 -1.36
CA LEU A 118 13.77 -1.89 -2.53
C LEU A 118 13.35 -3.03 -3.47
N LEU A 119 13.37 -2.77 -4.77
CA LEU A 119 13.31 -3.74 -5.85
C LEU A 119 14.69 -4.43 -5.93
N TYR A 120 14.81 -5.58 -5.26
CA TYR A 120 16.07 -6.31 -5.16
C TYR A 120 16.26 -7.30 -6.33
N GLY A 121 17.52 -7.66 -6.59
CA GLY A 121 17.91 -8.61 -7.63
C GLY A 121 18.69 -7.95 -8.78
N CYS A 122 19.36 -8.77 -9.60
CA CYS A 122 20.18 -8.29 -10.72
C CYS A 122 19.40 -8.14 -12.03
N VAL A 123 18.28 -8.84 -12.18
CA VAL A 123 17.52 -8.94 -13.45
C VAL A 123 16.02 -8.98 -13.15
N ARG A 124 15.18 -8.27 -13.93
CA ARG A 124 13.70 -8.25 -13.84
C ARG A 124 13.17 -8.10 -12.40
N GLN A 125 13.70 -7.13 -11.65
CA GLN A 125 13.39 -6.96 -10.22
C GLN A 125 11.91 -6.61 -9.95
N GLY A 126 11.21 -6.07 -10.96
CA GLY A 126 9.79 -5.78 -10.88
C GLY A 126 9.21 -5.30 -12.21
N VAL A 127 8.07 -4.65 -12.11
CA VAL A 127 7.33 -4.07 -13.24
C VAL A 127 7.25 -2.56 -13.09
N ARG A 128 7.09 -1.86 -14.21
CA ARG A 128 6.94 -0.41 -14.29
C ARG A 128 5.68 -0.07 -15.07
N CYS A 129 4.91 0.89 -14.58
CA CYS A 129 3.74 1.38 -15.32
C CYS A 129 4.19 2.22 -16.53
N ALA A 130 3.56 2.00 -17.69
CA ALA A 130 3.85 2.77 -18.92
C ALA A 130 3.35 4.23 -18.85
N GLY A 131 2.27 4.50 -18.11
CA GLY A 131 1.72 5.84 -17.93
C GLY A 131 2.45 6.64 -16.85
N CYS A 132 2.12 6.39 -15.58
CA CYS A 132 2.68 7.14 -14.45
C CYS A 132 4.13 6.77 -14.06
N HIS A 133 4.76 5.79 -14.73
CA HIS A 133 6.12 5.34 -14.46
C HIS A 133 6.40 4.78 -13.05
N VAL A 134 5.38 4.48 -12.24
CA VAL A 134 5.57 3.86 -10.93
C VAL A 134 6.19 2.46 -11.08
N ASN A 135 7.16 2.18 -10.21
CA ASN A 135 7.85 0.89 -10.15
C ASN A 135 7.25 0.05 -9.01
N VAL A 136 6.94 -1.23 -9.24
CA VAL A 136 6.42 -2.13 -8.21
C VAL A 136 7.02 -3.53 -8.34
N HIS A 137 7.09 -4.29 -7.23
CA HIS A 137 7.47 -5.71 -7.30
C HIS A 137 6.41 -6.50 -8.06
N HIS A 138 6.79 -7.64 -8.65
CA HIS A 138 5.84 -8.57 -9.27
C HIS A 138 4.70 -8.96 -8.31
N ARG A 139 5.03 -9.31 -7.06
CA ARG A 139 4.04 -9.62 -6.00
C ARG A 139 3.17 -8.43 -5.55
N CYS A 140 3.61 -7.20 -5.84
CA CYS A 140 2.92 -5.98 -5.46
C CYS A 140 2.04 -5.45 -6.61
N GLN A 141 2.18 -5.99 -7.83
CA GLN A 141 1.44 -5.55 -9.00
C GLN A 141 -0.08 -5.62 -8.77
N GLU A 142 -0.58 -6.74 -8.25
CA GLU A 142 -2.01 -6.96 -8.01
C GLU A 142 -2.52 -6.22 -6.76
N LYS A 143 -1.61 -5.91 -5.82
CA LYS A 143 -1.92 -5.21 -4.57
C LYS A 143 -1.87 -3.68 -4.71
N ALA A 144 -1.24 -3.17 -5.77
CA ALA A 144 -1.09 -1.75 -6.02
C ALA A 144 -2.46 -1.07 -6.23
N SER A 145 -2.53 0.22 -5.93
CA SER A 145 -3.76 0.99 -6.11
C SER A 145 -4.16 1.05 -7.59
N GLN A 146 -5.45 0.98 -7.88
CA GLN A 146 -5.98 0.99 -9.24
C GLN A 146 -6.18 2.43 -9.79
N ASN A 147 -5.38 3.38 -9.33
CA ASN A 147 -5.53 4.82 -9.64
C ASN A 147 -4.26 5.40 -10.27
N CYS A 148 -3.94 4.96 -11.48
CA CYS A 148 -2.88 5.50 -12.31
C CYS A 148 -3.14 6.98 -12.61
N SER A 149 -2.42 7.86 -11.93
CA SER A 149 -2.38 9.28 -12.26
C SER A 149 -1.23 9.46 -13.27
N ALA A 150 -1.57 9.45 -14.56
CA ALA A 150 -0.61 9.71 -15.64
C ALA A 150 -0.24 11.20 -15.69
#